data_AF-A0A1Y2BEB6-F1
#
_entry.id   AF-A0A1Y2BEB6-F1
#
_cell.length_a   1.000
_cell.length_b   1.000
_cell.length_c   1.000
_cell.angle_alpha   90.00
_cell.angle_beta   90.00
_cell.angle_gamma   90.00
#
_symmetry.space_group_name_H-M   'P 1'
#
loop_
_entity.id
_entity.type
_entity.pdbx_description
1 polymer ?
#
loop_
_entity_poly.entity_id
_entity_poly.type
_entity_poly.pdbx_seq_one_letter_code
_entity_poly.pdbx_strand_id
1 'polypeptide(L)'
;LRADASEATFIRSKLTCDIHNRLGLPSISANYATLYINDEYMGFYILLDVPKLSWAKSVFHGNDNDNLYQCSINGNFLTYDSSAFSCTNENDNVIDNSEWINFLRTLDKAENPSDIEDIFDIDLFLTEMAIEYLIGSFDHFLINGHNYYIYKPQNDKWKLVLYDFDLTFGQDIDLYFLIKIFVDIPEQLQSVNREYYNYSFDEWARHTHLVDILILKDPSRFEKILKDVVSKAFNPTVLYPRIDELKSFIKSYVEKDKTPNEKGNYPGKLNLLANDYTLEQWDANSEFTSIETSLKYRAFGLKYWILQKYRYVCKTYSIQCDNQYIDESFQYPINKNVEMYDYNIQKNNDNEKETTEIKSPDEPSTTTTTTTTTTFIDEPIPTVIDNYQCFAEMIGYSCCSPENKVAYAHDNNGDWGYDFNKQEWCGLTPYIKHDETESCWSEKLGYPCCSDCYVFEVDTDGSWGYNFSKKQWCGVPKHCPL
;
A
#
# COMPACT_ATOMS: atom_id res chain seq x y z
N LEU A 1 -9.80 1.14 -16.50
CA LEU A 1 -9.90 2.62 -16.41
C LEU A 1 -9.83 2.97 -14.94
N ARG A 2 -8.83 3.75 -14.53
CA ARG A 2 -8.58 4.12 -13.14
C ARG A 2 -8.53 5.64 -13.00
N ALA A 3 -9.11 6.14 -11.92
CA ALA A 3 -9.04 7.56 -11.58
C ALA A 3 -7.70 7.92 -10.91
N ASP A 4 -7.02 6.93 -10.32
CA ASP A 4 -5.77 7.06 -9.55
C ASP A 4 -5.77 8.28 -8.62
N ALA A 5 -6.88 8.49 -7.89
CA ALA A 5 -7.09 9.67 -7.04
C ALA A 5 -6.15 9.75 -5.82
N SER A 6 -5.45 8.66 -5.53
CA SER A 6 -4.36 8.58 -4.55
C SER A 6 -3.15 9.41 -4.98
N GLU A 7 -2.84 9.46 -6.28
CA GLU A 7 -1.60 10.04 -6.81
C GLU A 7 -1.81 11.39 -7.49
N ALA A 8 -0.85 12.31 -7.31
CA ALA A 8 -1.05 13.72 -7.66
C ALA A 8 -0.77 14.10 -9.13
N THR A 9 -0.25 13.20 -9.96
CA THR A 9 0.40 13.54 -11.25
C THR A 9 -0.25 12.92 -12.49
N PHE A 10 -0.97 11.80 -12.35
CA PHE A 10 -1.35 10.89 -13.44
C PHE A 10 -0.16 10.32 -14.24
N ILE A 11 1.07 10.41 -13.72
CA ILE A 11 2.29 10.03 -14.44
C ILE A 11 2.88 8.75 -13.86
N ARG A 12 2.69 8.46 -12.57
CA ARG A 12 3.42 7.40 -11.86
C ARG A 12 3.20 6.03 -12.49
N SER A 13 1.94 5.63 -12.66
CA SER A 13 1.59 4.36 -13.28
C SER A 13 2.15 4.23 -14.70
N LYS A 14 2.04 5.29 -15.50
CA LYS A 14 2.56 5.33 -16.88
C LYS A 14 4.08 5.23 -16.94
N LEU A 15 4.76 5.95 -16.05
CA LEU A 15 6.21 6.00 -15.99
C LEU A 15 6.78 4.65 -15.57
N THR A 16 6.18 3.99 -14.58
CA THR A 16 6.59 2.63 -14.17
C THR A 16 6.40 1.64 -15.31
N CYS A 17 5.27 1.67 -16.04
CA CYS A 17 5.10 0.82 -17.22
C CYS A 17 6.15 1.12 -18.31
N ASP A 18 6.51 2.40 -18.51
CA ASP A 18 7.54 2.80 -19.48
C ASP A 18 8.95 2.35 -19.09
N ILE A 19 9.25 2.27 -17.79
CA ILE A 19 10.50 1.67 -17.28
C ILE A 19 10.58 0.21 -17.68
N HIS A 20 9.51 -0.57 -17.46
CA HIS A 20 9.45 -1.99 -17.87
C HIS A 20 9.60 -2.15 -19.38
N ASN A 21 8.84 -1.37 -20.17
CA ASN A 21 8.92 -1.38 -21.63
C ASN A 21 10.34 -1.09 -22.14
N ARG A 22 11.02 -0.11 -21.52
CA ARG A 22 12.39 0.26 -21.88
C ARG A 22 13.40 -0.84 -21.58
N LEU A 23 13.16 -1.64 -20.55
CA LEU A 23 13.98 -2.79 -20.19
C LEU A 23 13.62 -4.05 -21.02
N GLY A 24 12.54 -4.01 -21.81
CA GLY A 24 12.05 -5.14 -22.57
C GLY A 24 11.39 -6.21 -21.70
N LEU A 25 10.88 -5.82 -20.53
CA LEU A 25 10.23 -6.73 -19.57
C LEU A 25 8.76 -6.94 -19.93
N PRO A 26 8.22 -8.14 -19.67
CA PRO A 26 6.79 -8.38 -19.75
C PRO A 26 6.08 -7.66 -18.59
N SER A 27 5.33 -6.61 -18.90
CA SER A 27 4.62 -5.82 -17.89
C SER A 27 3.29 -5.31 -18.44
N ILE A 28 2.42 -4.85 -17.55
CA ILE A 28 1.21 -4.15 -17.92
C ILE A 28 1.55 -2.84 -18.63
N SER A 29 0.67 -2.41 -19.53
CA SER A 29 0.78 -1.08 -20.15
C SER A 29 -0.22 -0.11 -19.54
N ALA A 30 0.16 1.18 -19.52
CA ALA A 30 -0.74 2.27 -19.21
C ALA A 30 -0.81 3.27 -20.37
N ASN A 31 -1.97 3.89 -20.53
CA ASN A 31 -2.21 5.05 -21.39
C ASN A 31 -3.30 5.93 -20.76
N TYR A 32 -3.81 6.92 -21.49
CA TYR A 32 -4.77 7.89 -20.98
C TYR A 32 -6.10 7.81 -21.72
N ALA A 33 -7.18 8.18 -21.03
CA ALA A 33 -8.52 8.25 -21.60
C ALA A 33 -9.31 9.42 -21.01
N THR A 34 -10.12 10.07 -21.85
CA THR A 34 -11.19 10.97 -21.39
C THR A 34 -12.50 10.19 -21.38
N LEU A 35 -13.22 10.20 -20.25
CA LEU A 35 -14.47 9.46 -20.12
C LEU A 35 -15.67 10.39 -20.29
N TYR A 36 -16.68 9.93 -21.03
CA TYR A 36 -17.99 10.54 -21.10
C TYR A 36 -19.05 9.49 -20.80
N ILE A 37 -20.04 9.83 -19.97
CA ILE A 37 -21.20 8.98 -19.70
C ILE A 37 -22.45 9.81 -20.02
N ASN A 38 -23.27 9.35 -20.97
CA ASN A 38 -24.46 10.09 -21.44
C ASN A 38 -24.16 11.55 -21.83
N ASP A 39 -23.11 11.76 -22.63
CA ASP A 39 -22.58 13.07 -23.05
C ASP A 39 -22.05 13.98 -21.93
N GLU A 40 -22.05 13.52 -20.67
CA GLU A 40 -21.44 14.21 -19.54
C GLU A 40 -19.96 13.88 -19.44
N TYR A 41 -19.10 14.90 -19.35
CA TYR A 41 -17.66 14.72 -19.16
C TYR A 41 -17.36 14.24 -17.74
N MET A 42 -16.85 13.01 -17.64
CA MET A 42 -16.55 12.37 -16.36
C MET A 42 -15.10 12.55 -15.92
N GLY A 43 -14.25 13.22 -16.70
CA GLY A 43 -12.87 13.51 -16.30
C GLY A 43 -11.81 12.77 -17.10
N PHE A 44 -10.58 12.89 -16.60
CA PHE A 44 -9.37 12.32 -17.18
C PHE A 44 -8.92 11.10 -16.37
N TYR A 45 -8.65 9.99 -17.05
CA TYR A 45 -8.40 8.69 -16.45
C TYR A 45 -7.15 8.03 -17.02
N ILE A 46 -6.57 7.13 -16.24
CA ILE A 46 -5.53 6.21 -16.70
C ILE A 46 -6.20 4.93 -17.21
N LEU A 47 -5.86 4.55 -18.44
CA LEU A 47 -6.18 3.26 -19.03
C LEU A 47 -5.02 2.31 -18.75
N LEU A 48 -5.16 1.49 -17.71
CA LEU A 48 -4.19 0.48 -17.31
C LEU A 48 -4.67 -0.91 -17.72
N ASP A 49 -3.76 -1.75 -18.23
CA ASP A 49 -4.01 -3.17 -18.39
C ASP A 49 -4.30 -3.83 -17.04
N VAL A 50 -5.15 -4.85 -17.05
CA VAL A 50 -5.35 -5.74 -15.91
C VAL A 50 -4.91 -7.12 -16.36
N PRO A 51 -3.92 -7.77 -15.70
CA PRO A 51 -3.52 -9.12 -16.06
C PRO A 51 -4.71 -10.06 -15.98
N LYS A 52 -5.01 -10.68 -17.12
CA LYS A 52 -5.99 -11.75 -17.32
C LYS A 52 -5.39 -12.73 -18.33
N LEU A 53 -5.99 -13.89 -18.53
CA LEU A 53 -5.46 -14.88 -19.49
C LEU A 53 -5.30 -14.32 -20.91
N SER A 54 -6.21 -13.44 -21.36
CA SER A 54 -6.09 -12.76 -22.66
C SER A 54 -4.87 -11.85 -22.76
N TRP A 55 -4.52 -11.17 -21.67
CA TRP A 55 -3.30 -10.37 -21.57
C TRP A 55 -2.06 -11.26 -21.51
N ALA A 56 -2.07 -12.34 -20.72
CA ALA A 56 -0.95 -13.27 -20.66
C ALA A 56 -0.66 -13.90 -22.03
N LYS A 57 -1.72 -14.20 -22.80
CA LYS A 57 -1.62 -14.68 -24.19
C LYS A 57 -1.00 -13.65 -25.14
N SER A 58 -1.28 -12.36 -24.98
CA SER A 58 -0.69 -11.32 -25.84
C SER A 58 0.76 -11.02 -25.48
N VAL A 59 1.09 -10.98 -24.18
CA VAL A 59 2.42 -10.58 -23.68
C VAL A 59 3.40 -11.75 -23.66
N PHE A 60 2.99 -12.92 -23.17
CA PHE A 60 3.85 -14.08 -23.04
C PHE A 60 3.70 -15.10 -24.17
N HIS A 61 2.82 -14.85 -25.14
CA HIS A 61 2.44 -15.84 -26.16
C HIS A 61 1.91 -17.15 -25.55
N GLY A 62 1.24 -17.05 -24.39
CA GLY A 62 0.66 -18.14 -23.64
C GLY A 62 -0.60 -18.74 -24.27
N ASN A 63 -1.26 -19.62 -23.52
CA ASN A 63 -2.50 -20.30 -23.90
C ASN A 63 -3.53 -20.29 -22.76
N ASP A 64 -4.77 -20.63 -23.09
CA ASP A 64 -5.90 -20.54 -22.15
C ASP A 64 -5.87 -21.61 -21.05
N ASN A 65 -4.90 -22.55 -21.08
CA ASN A 65 -4.66 -23.54 -20.02
C ASN A 65 -3.50 -23.14 -19.07
N ASP A 66 -2.88 -21.98 -19.27
CA ASP A 66 -1.84 -21.50 -18.36
C ASP A 66 -2.45 -21.09 -17.00
N ASN A 67 -1.64 -21.07 -15.95
CA ASN A 67 -2.06 -20.53 -14.66
C ASN A 67 -1.65 -19.06 -14.54
N LEU A 68 -2.50 -18.27 -13.90
CA LEU A 68 -2.22 -16.88 -13.59
C LEU A 68 -2.80 -16.57 -12.20
N TYR A 69 -1.96 -16.66 -11.17
CA TYR A 69 -2.39 -16.41 -9.79
C TYR A 69 -2.28 -14.92 -9.48
N GLN A 70 -3.38 -14.29 -9.10
CA GLN A 70 -3.44 -12.94 -8.57
C GLN A 70 -3.22 -12.96 -7.05
N CYS A 71 -2.26 -12.18 -6.57
CA CYS A 71 -2.03 -11.94 -5.15
C CYS A 71 -2.39 -10.49 -4.82
N SER A 72 -3.67 -10.25 -4.53
CA SER A 72 -4.28 -8.93 -4.32
C SER A 72 -4.73 -8.68 -2.88
N ILE A 73 -4.19 -9.45 -1.93
CA ILE A 73 -4.39 -9.23 -0.50
C ILE A 73 -3.01 -8.93 0.10
N ASN A 74 -2.93 -8.06 1.10
CA ASN A 74 -1.67 -7.82 1.80
C ASN A 74 -1.17 -9.10 2.48
N GLY A 75 0.14 -9.24 2.55
CA GLY A 75 0.82 -10.31 3.28
C GLY A 75 1.25 -11.50 2.42
N ASN A 76 1.10 -11.46 1.10
CA ASN A 76 1.51 -12.53 0.19
C ASN A 76 3.01 -12.45 -0.14
N PHE A 77 3.82 -13.31 0.48
CA PHE A 77 5.28 -13.33 0.28
C PHE A 77 5.78 -14.61 -0.39
N LEU A 78 4.94 -15.23 -1.24
CA LEU A 78 5.28 -16.45 -1.97
C LEU A 78 5.69 -17.65 -1.08
N THR A 79 5.12 -17.72 0.12
CA THR A 79 5.25 -18.90 1.00
C THR A 79 3.98 -19.73 0.98
N TYR A 80 4.05 -21.01 1.37
CA TYR A 80 2.85 -21.83 1.51
C TYR A 80 1.83 -21.17 2.45
N ASP A 81 2.27 -20.73 3.63
CA ASP A 81 1.37 -20.16 4.64
C ASP A 81 0.76 -18.82 4.19
N SER A 82 1.51 -18.00 3.46
CA SER A 82 1.04 -16.66 3.09
C SER A 82 0.29 -16.58 1.77
N SER A 83 0.48 -17.54 0.85
CA SER A 83 0.05 -17.41 -0.55
C SER A 83 -0.75 -18.60 -1.09
N ALA A 84 -0.79 -19.75 -0.41
CA ALA A 84 -1.45 -20.95 -0.95
C ALA A 84 -2.97 -20.78 -1.15
N PHE A 85 -3.62 -20.00 -0.29
CA PHE A 85 -5.09 -19.86 -0.26
C PHE A 85 -5.57 -18.41 -0.39
N SER A 86 -4.66 -17.45 -0.36
CA SER A 86 -4.91 -16.01 -0.49
C SER A 86 -4.71 -15.50 -1.93
N CYS A 87 -3.86 -16.17 -2.73
CA CYS A 87 -3.74 -15.89 -4.15
C CYS A 87 -4.76 -16.72 -4.96
N THR A 88 -5.45 -16.07 -5.89
CA THR A 88 -6.54 -16.69 -6.69
C THR A 88 -6.11 -16.88 -8.13
N ASN A 89 -6.38 -18.04 -8.73
CA ASN A 89 -6.10 -18.26 -10.16
C ASN A 89 -7.17 -17.60 -11.04
N GLU A 90 -6.73 -16.78 -11.99
CA GLU A 90 -7.58 -16.16 -13.01
C GLU A 90 -8.11 -17.15 -14.05
N ASN A 91 -7.60 -18.38 -14.06
CA ASN A 91 -8.12 -19.46 -14.86
C ASN A 91 -9.16 -20.27 -14.09
N ASP A 92 -10.44 -19.92 -14.25
CA ASP A 92 -11.57 -20.62 -13.62
C ASP A 92 -11.67 -22.12 -13.98
N ASN A 93 -10.96 -22.58 -15.02
CA ASN A 93 -10.91 -24.00 -15.38
C ASN A 93 -9.92 -24.80 -14.50
N VAL A 94 -9.06 -24.13 -13.74
CA VAL A 94 -8.08 -24.75 -12.84
C VAL A 94 -8.74 -24.99 -11.49
N ILE A 95 -9.19 -26.23 -11.29
CA ILE A 95 -9.79 -26.69 -10.04
C ILE A 95 -8.78 -27.39 -9.10
N ASP A 96 -7.62 -27.77 -9.62
CA ASP A 96 -6.55 -28.43 -8.87
C ASP A 96 -5.37 -27.47 -8.66
N ASN A 97 -5.20 -27.03 -7.41
CA ASN A 97 -4.11 -26.14 -7.01
C ASN A 97 -2.83 -26.87 -6.59
N SER A 98 -2.70 -28.17 -6.86
CA SER A 98 -1.52 -28.95 -6.47
C SER A 98 -0.22 -28.42 -7.06
N GLU A 99 -0.22 -27.93 -8.30
CA GLU A 99 0.98 -27.34 -8.94
C GLU A 99 1.44 -26.08 -8.19
N TRP A 100 0.50 -25.19 -7.85
CA TRP A 100 0.73 -23.97 -7.06
C TRP A 100 1.23 -24.28 -5.66
N ILE A 101 0.57 -25.18 -4.94
CA ILE A 101 0.97 -25.59 -3.60
C ILE A 101 2.37 -26.20 -3.60
N ASN A 102 2.68 -27.04 -4.59
CA ASN A 102 4.00 -27.64 -4.72
C ASN A 102 5.07 -26.60 -5.06
N PHE A 103 4.76 -25.61 -5.89
CA PHE A 103 5.65 -24.49 -6.17
C PHE A 103 6.02 -23.74 -4.89
N LEU A 104 5.02 -23.28 -4.12
CA LEU A 104 5.24 -22.55 -2.87
C LEU A 104 6.06 -23.36 -1.85
N ARG A 105 5.72 -24.64 -1.64
CA ARG A 105 6.49 -25.52 -0.74
C ARG A 105 7.90 -25.79 -1.23
N THR A 106 8.17 -25.67 -2.53
CA THR A 106 9.52 -25.78 -3.08
C THR A 106 10.30 -24.51 -2.81
N LEU A 107 9.68 -23.32 -2.95
CA LEU A 107 10.29 -22.05 -2.54
C LEU A 107 10.63 -22.04 -1.04
N ASP A 108 9.71 -22.48 -0.18
CA ASP A 108 9.92 -22.53 1.28
C ASP A 108 11.09 -23.42 1.70
N LYS A 109 11.38 -24.47 0.91
CA LYS A 109 12.47 -25.43 1.19
C LYS A 109 13.79 -25.06 0.54
N ALA A 110 13.81 -24.13 -0.39
CA ALA A 110 15.00 -23.74 -1.11
C ALA A 110 16.03 -23.13 -0.15
N GLU A 111 17.28 -23.56 -0.19
CA GLU A 111 18.35 -22.98 0.62
C GLU A 111 19.27 -22.09 -0.22
N ASN A 112 19.25 -22.28 -1.54
CA ASN A 112 20.07 -21.59 -2.52
C ASN A 112 19.29 -21.33 -3.81
N PRO A 113 19.66 -20.30 -4.59
CA PRO A 113 18.99 -19.99 -5.87
C PRO A 113 18.89 -21.18 -6.83
N SER A 114 19.94 -22.02 -6.88
CA SER A 114 19.98 -23.21 -7.74
C SER A 114 18.88 -24.22 -7.48
N ASP A 115 18.28 -24.22 -6.28
CA ASP A 115 17.23 -25.18 -5.90
C ASP A 115 15.90 -24.88 -6.62
N ILE A 116 15.72 -23.63 -7.08
CA ILE A 116 14.48 -23.14 -7.71
C ILE A 116 14.69 -22.53 -9.10
N GLU A 117 15.94 -22.39 -9.56
CA GLU A 117 16.27 -21.78 -10.85
C GLU A 117 15.58 -22.46 -12.03
N ASP A 118 15.37 -23.78 -11.98
CA ASP A 118 14.72 -24.52 -13.07
C ASP A 118 13.21 -24.33 -13.12
N ILE A 119 12.59 -23.84 -12.04
CA ILE A 119 11.13 -23.68 -11.93
C ILE A 119 10.68 -22.22 -11.80
N PHE A 120 11.54 -21.32 -11.34
CA PHE A 120 11.22 -19.92 -11.10
C PHE A 120 12.18 -19.02 -11.89
N ASP A 121 11.64 -18.01 -12.57
CA ASP A 121 12.44 -17.03 -13.30
C ASP A 121 13.09 -16.04 -12.33
N ILE A 122 14.23 -16.45 -11.76
CA ILE A 122 14.95 -15.67 -10.75
C ILE A 122 15.44 -14.34 -11.32
N ASP A 123 15.91 -14.28 -12.58
CA ASP A 123 16.39 -13.03 -13.15
C ASP A 123 15.25 -12.02 -13.35
N LEU A 124 14.07 -12.47 -13.79
CA LEU A 124 12.89 -11.62 -13.85
C LEU A 124 12.51 -11.15 -12.45
N PHE A 125 12.42 -12.05 -11.46
CA PHE A 125 12.12 -11.69 -10.07
C PHE A 125 13.08 -10.63 -9.53
N LEU A 126 14.39 -10.84 -9.66
CA LEU A 126 15.41 -9.90 -9.18
C LEU A 126 15.33 -8.55 -9.91
N THR A 127 14.95 -8.55 -11.19
CA THR A 127 14.75 -7.32 -11.95
C THR A 127 13.53 -6.55 -11.47
N GLU A 128 12.41 -7.22 -11.23
CA GLU A 128 11.20 -6.64 -10.62
C GLU A 128 11.51 -6.08 -9.22
N MET A 129 12.27 -6.81 -8.39
CA MET A 129 12.67 -6.32 -7.05
C MET A 129 13.57 -5.08 -7.13
N ALA A 130 14.46 -5.02 -8.14
CA ALA A 130 15.28 -3.84 -8.37
C ALA A 130 14.44 -2.63 -8.79
N ILE A 131 13.44 -2.84 -9.66
CA ILE A 131 12.51 -1.79 -10.08
C ILE A 131 11.67 -1.33 -8.89
N GLU A 132 11.05 -2.25 -8.14
CA GLU A 132 10.22 -1.96 -6.97
C GLU A 132 10.97 -1.13 -5.93
N TYR A 133 12.21 -1.51 -5.63
CA TYR A 133 13.10 -0.77 -4.72
C TYR A 133 13.44 0.64 -5.24
N LEU A 134 13.68 0.80 -6.54
CA LEU A 134 14.04 2.10 -7.14
C LEU A 134 12.84 3.05 -7.22
N ILE A 135 11.68 2.54 -7.63
CA ILE A 135 10.44 3.33 -7.64
C ILE A 135 9.91 3.52 -6.21
N GLY A 136 10.43 2.80 -5.21
CA GLY A 136 10.07 3.00 -3.81
C GLY A 136 8.62 2.66 -3.53
N SER A 137 8.15 1.52 -4.06
CA SER A 137 6.80 1.07 -3.74
C SER A 137 6.77 0.29 -2.43
N PHE A 138 5.83 0.66 -1.56
CA PHE A 138 5.53 -0.10 -0.34
C PHE A 138 4.34 -1.05 -0.52
N ASP A 139 3.56 -0.89 -1.59
CA ASP A 139 2.33 -1.65 -1.82
C ASP A 139 2.49 -2.82 -2.80
N HIS A 140 3.73 -3.30 -2.95
CA HIS A 140 4.09 -4.44 -3.79
C HIS A 140 4.75 -5.55 -2.96
N PHE A 141 5.61 -6.37 -3.56
CA PHE A 141 6.12 -7.60 -2.96
C PHE A 141 7.05 -7.38 -1.77
N LEU A 142 7.98 -6.42 -1.85
CA LEU A 142 9.06 -6.22 -0.88
C LEU A 142 8.57 -5.79 0.50
N ILE A 143 7.43 -5.09 0.58
CA ILE A 143 6.93 -4.52 1.83
C ILE A 143 5.59 -5.11 2.21
N ASN A 144 4.51 -4.80 1.48
CA ASN A 144 3.17 -5.27 1.81
C ASN A 144 2.91 -6.71 1.38
N GLY A 145 3.69 -7.28 0.46
CA GLY A 145 3.37 -8.57 -0.15
C GLY A 145 2.05 -8.49 -0.92
N HIS A 146 1.92 -7.49 -1.78
CA HIS A 146 0.65 -7.13 -2.43
C HIS A 146 0.84 -6.80 -3.92
N ASN A 147 -0.25 -6.63 -4.67
CA ASN A 147 -0.27 -6.15 -6.06
C ASN A 147 0.71 -6.84 -7.03
N TYR A 148 0.70 -8.17 -7.06
CA TYR A 148 1.40 -8.92 -8.10
C TYR A 148 0.61 -10.13 -8.59
N TYR A 149 1.04 -10.63 -9.74
CA TYR A 149 0.62 -11.90 -10.30
C TYR A 149 1.80 -12.86 -10.42
N ILE A 150 1.48 -14.15 -10.39
CA ILE A 150 2.42 -15.23 -10.66
C ILE A 150 1.88 -16.04 -11.84
N TYR A 151 2.56 -15.90 -12.97
CA TYR A 151 2.19 -16.54 -14.23
C TYR A 151 2.98 -17.82 -14.45
N LYS A 152 2.29 -18.90 -14.84
CA LYS A 152 2.89 -20.19 -15.18
C LYS A 152 2.46 -20.64 -16.58
N PRO A 153 3.38 -20.62 -17.55
CA PRO A 153 3.14 -21.24 -18.83
C PRO A 153 3.19 -22.77 -18.72
N GLN A 154 2.44 -23.47 -19.57
CA GLN A 154 2.60 -24.91 -19.79
C GLN A 154 4.03 -25.20 -20.31
N ASN A 155 4.88 -25.80 -19.46
CA ASN A 155 6.29 -26.17 -19.73
C ASN A 155 7.36 -25.07 -19.65
N ASP A 156 7.12 -24.00 -18.91
CA ASP A 156 8.15 -22.99 -18.65
C ASP A 156 8.09 -22.54 -17.17
N LYS A 157 9.04 -21.70 -16.75
CA LYS A 157 9.20 -21.22 -15.38
C LYS A 157 8.06 -20.30 -14.95
N TRP A 158 7.78 -20.31 -13.66
CA TRP A 158 6.95 -19.34 -12.95
C TRP A 158 7.57 -17.94 -13.04
N LYS A 159 6.72 -16.92 -13.28
CA LYS A 159 7.15 -15.53 -13.52
C LYS A 159 6.34 -14.57 -12.68
N LEU A 160 7.02 -13.61 -12.05
CA LEU A 160 6.40 -12.50 -11.35
C LEU A 160 5.97 -11.41 -12.33
N VAL A 161 4.80 -10.80 -12.10
CA VAL A 161 4.33 -9.61 -12.81
C VAL A 161 3.74 -8.64 -11.79
N LEU A 162 4.36 -7.49 -11.60
CA LEU A 162 3.82 -6.43 -10.74
C LEU A 162 2.69 -5.66 -11.48
N TYR A 163 1.72 -5.14 -10.72
CA TYR A 163 0.65 -4.28 -11.25
C TYR A 163 0.27 -3.22 -10.22
N ASP A 164 -0.52 -2.22 -10.62
CA ASP A 164 -1.01 -1.17 -9.71
C ASP A 164 0.07 -0.23 -9.14
N PHE A 165 0.59 0.65 -9.99
CA PHE A 165 1.78 1.46 -9.73
C PHE A 165 1.49 2.91 -9.27
N ASP A 166 0.32 3.19 -8.72
CA ASP A 166 -0.05 4.53 -8.25
C ASP A 166 0.75 4.95 -7.00
N LEU A 167 0.95 4.02 -6.06
CA LEU A 167 1.73 4.19 -4.83
C LEU A 167 3.23 3.96 -5.04
N THR A 168 3.81 4.79 -5.92
CA THR A 168 5.22 4.76 -6.30
C THR A 168 5.85 6.15 -6.28
N PHE A 169 7.17 6.22 -6.41
CA PHE A 169 7.98 7.44 -6.40
C PHE A 169 7.73 8.34 -5.17
N GLY A 170 7.59 7.71 -3.99
CA GLY A 170 7.37 8.43 -2.74
C GLY A 170 5.97 9.01 -2.55
N GLN A 171 4.95 8.48 -3.23
CA GLN A 171 3.54 8.75 -2.94
C GLN A 171 3.09 7.99 -1.70
N ASP A 172 2.54 8.69 -0.69
CA ASP A 172 1.93 8.12 0.53
C ASP A 172 2.78 7.09 1.31
N ILE A 173 4.10 7.13 1.13
CA ILE A 173 5.04 6.19 1.75
C ILE A 173 5.02 6.23 3.28
N ASP A 174 4.68 7.39 3.83
CA ASP A 174 4.49 7.60 5.26
C ASP A 174 3.37 6.73 5.83
N LEU A 175 2.40 6.29 5.01
CA LEU A 175 1.37 5.35 5.45
C LEU A 175 2.04 4.11 6.07
N TYR A 176 2.96 3.47 5.35
CA TYR A 176 3.65 2.30 5.89
C TYR A 176 4.53 2.64 7.11
N PHE A 177 5.41 3.63 6.99
CA PHE A 177 6.45 3.87 8.00
C PHE A 177 5.97 4.68 9.22
N LEU A 178 4.84 5.40 9.11
CA LEU A 178 4.29 6.28 10.15
C LEU A 178 2.88 5.91 10.63
N ILE A 179 2.27 4.78 10.23
CA ILE A 179 0.91 4.32 10.63
C ILE A 179 0.59 4.44 12.14
N LYS A 180 1.59 4.58 13.02
CA LYS A 180 1.45 4.83 14.46
C LYS A 180 1.01 6.25 14.87
N ILE A 181 0.55 7.12 13.97
CA ILE A 181 0.14 8.49 14.34
C ILE A 181 -1.38 8.66 14.23
N PHE A 182 -2.13 7.96 15.09
CA PHE A 182 -3.41 8.47 15.59
C PHE A 182 -3.48 8.45 17.13
N VAL A 183 -2.41 8.02 17.81
CA VAL A 183 -2.31 8.04 19.28
C VAL A 183 -0.89 8.44 19.68
N ASP A 184 -0.64 9.76 19.77
CA ASP A 184 0.44 10.42 20.53
C ASP A 184 1.85 9.79 20.56
N ILE A 185 2.71 9.97 19.55
CA ILE A 185 4.17 9.90 19.79
C ILE A 185 5.00 10.85 18.88
N PRO A 186 5.35 12.08 19.34
CA PRO A 186 6.38 12.93 18.71
C PRO A 186 7.75 12.27 18.62
N GLU A 187 8.07 11.34 19.52
CA GLU A 187 9.33 10.60 19.56
C GLU A 187 9.48 9.66 18.37
N GLN A 188 8.37 9.09 17.86
CA GLN A 188 8.45 8.17 16.73
C GLN A 188 8.66 8.92 15.42
N LEU A 189 8.01 10.08 15.26
CA LEU A 189 8.33 11.05 14.22
C LEU A 189 9.81 11.49 14.27
N GLN A 190 10.46 11.49 15.44
CA GLN A 190 11.90 11.81 15.52
C GLN A 190 12.79 10.59 15.22
N SER A 191 12.29 9.37 15.44
CA SER A 191 13.06 8.14 15.27
C SER A 191 13.12 7.61 13.82
N VAL A 192 12.13 7.96 12.99
CA VAL A 192 12.06 7.47 11.60
C VAL A 192 12.75 8.46 10.67
N ASN A 193 13.74 7.97 9.91
CA ASN A 193 14.33 8.74 8.83
C ASN A 193 13.35 8.85 7.66
N ARG A 194 12.69 10.00 7.51
CA ARG A 194 11.71 10.22 6.41
C ARG A 194 12.35 10.47 5.04
N GLU A 195 13.67 10.47 4.93
CA GLU A 195 14.35 10.51 3.64
C GLU A 195 14.45 9.09 3.05
N TYR A 196 13.29 8.47 2.80
CA TYR A 196 13.15 7.06 2.41
C TYR A 196 13.93 6.66 1.15
N TYR A 197 14.17 7.62 0.25
CA TYR A 197 15.01 7.40 -0.93
C TYR A 197 16.48 7.07 -0.58
N ASN A 198 16.92 7.33 0.65
CA ASN A 198 18.25 6.98 1.16
C ASN A 198 18.30 5.60 1.85
N TYR A 199 17.20 4.85 1.87
CA TYR A 199 17.19 3.51 2.48
C TYR A 199 17.95 2.56 1.56
N SER A 200 18.85 1.77 2.14
CA SER A 200 19.46 0.62 1.48
C SER A 200 18.40 -0.41 1.12
N PHE A 201 18.74 -1.39 0.28
CA PHE A 201 17.80 -2.46 -0.03
C PHE A 201 17.39 -3.23 1.24
N ASP A 202 18.34 -3.47 2.15
CA ASP A 202 18.14 -4.16 3.43
C ASP A 202 17.20 -3.39 4.37
N GLU A 203 17.35 -2.07 4.46
CA GLU A 203 16.45 -1.21 5.26
C GLU A 203 15.05 -1.07 4.64
N TRP A 204 14.92 -1.27 3.33
CA TRP A 204 13.67 -1.13 2.59
C TRP A 204 12.84 -2.40 2.59
N ALA A 205 13.48 -3.53 2.25
CA ALA A 205 12.80 -4.79 1.99
C ALA A 205 12.51 -5.55 3.29
N ARG A 206 11.37 -6.24 3.31
CA ARG A 206 11.07 -7.23 4.35
C ARG A 206 11.98 -8.44 4.17
N HIS A 207 12.59 -8.90 5.25
CA HIS A 207 13.33 -10.15 5.32
C HIS A 207 12.37 -11.35 5.25
N THR A 208 12.10 -11.77 4.02
CA THR A 208 11.36 -13.01 3.72
C THR A 208 12.37 -14.06 3.28
N HIS A 209 12.03 -15.34 3.46
CA HIS A 209 12.91 -16.45 3.07
C HIS A 209 13.42 -16.31 1.62
N LEU A 210 12.52 -15.96 0.69
CA LEU A 210 12.87 -15.79 -0.72
C LEU A 210 13.82 -14.60 -0.95
N VAL A 211 13.57 -13.45 -0.30
CA VAL A 211 14.46 -12.27 -0.38
C VAL A 211 15.82 -12.58 0.25
N ASP A 212 15.84 -13.31 1.36
CA ASP A 212 17.08 -13.69 2.04
C ASP A 212 17.96 -14.57 1.15
N ILE A 213 17.41 -15.64 0.57
CA ILE A 213 18.21 -16.59 -0.22
C ILE A 213 18.58 -16.05 -1.62
N LEU A 214 17.77 -15.17 -2.21
CA LEU A 214 18.00 -14.64 -3.55
C LEU A 214 18.77 -13.31 -3.58
N ILE A 215 18.74 -12.53 -2.49
CA ILE A 215 19.30 -11.18 -2.44
C ILE A 215 20.23 -10.98 -1.25
N LEU A 216 19.75 -11.12 -0.01
CA LEU A 216 20.50 -10.61 1.15
C LEU A 216 21.71 -11.49 1.53
N LYS A 217 21.62 -12.82 1.33
CA LYS A 217 22.71 -13.77 1.61
C LYS A 217 23.88 -13.63 0.62
N ASP A 218 23.59 -13.39 -0.65
CA ASP A 218 24.58 -13.06 -1.70
C ASP A 218 23.99 -12.03 -2.68
N PRO A 219 24.26 -10.72 -2.47
CA PRO A 219 23.64 -9.67 -3.26
C PRO A 219 24.26 -9.50 -4.65
N SER A 220 25.31 -10.27 -5.01
CA SER A 220 26.10 -10.04 -6.22
C SER A 220 25.27 -10.04 -7.51
N ARG A 221 24.32 -10.98 -7.64
CA ARG A 221 23.43 -11.08 -8.80
C ARG A 221 22.44 -9.92 -8.84
N PHE A 222 21.80 -9.64 -7.71
CA PHE A 222 20.87 -8.53 -7.55
C PHE A 222 21.52 -7.18 -7.83
N GLU A 223 22.69 -6.90 -7.25
CA GLU A 223 23.41 -5.65 -7.48
C GLU A 223 23.78 -5.45 -8.94
N LYS A 224 24.19 -6.52 -9.64
CA LYS A 224 24.47 -6.44 -11.08
C LYS A 224 23.22 -6.03 -11.86
N ILE A 225 22.07 -6.61 -11.54
CA ILE A 225 20.77 -6.29 -12.15
C ILE A 225 20.35 -4.86 -11.81
N LEU A 226 20.44 -4.46 -10.54
CA LEU A 226 20.15 -3.09 -10.08
C LEU A 226 20.96 -2.05 -10.84
N LYS A 227 22.27 -2.29 -10.99
CA LYS A 227 23.19 -1.40 -11.75
C LYS A 227 22.76 -1.28 -13.22
N ASP A 228 22.31 -2.38 -13.82
CA ASP A 228 21.81 -2.41 -15.19
C ASP A 228 20.49 -1.63 -15.34
N VAL A 229 19.55 -1.82 -14.41
CA VAL A 229 18.26 -1.10 -14.37
C VAL A 229 18.48 0.41 -14.22
N VAL A 230 19.35 0.84 -13.31
CA VAL A 230 19.71 2.26 -13.11
C VAL A 230 20.31 2.85 -14.39
N SER A 231 21.28 2.15 -14.98
CA SER A 231 21.99 2.64 -16.17
C SER A 231 21.06 2.74 -17.39
N LYS A 232 20.17 1.76 -17.56
CA LYS A 232 19.30 1.67 -18.74
C LYS A 232 18.03 2.48 -18.60
N ALA A 233 17.37 2.48 -17.46
CA ALA A 233 16.00 2.96 -17.32
C ALA A 233 15.78 3.93 -16.16
N PHE A 234 16.34 3.69 -14.97
CA PHE A 234 16.13 4.54 -13.79
C PHE A 234 17.26 5.57 -13.61
N ASN A 235 17.32 6.56 -14.50
CA ASN A 235 18.25 7.69 -14.34
C ASN A 235 17.64 9.00 -14.86
N PRO A 236 18.04 10.16 -14.32
CA PRO A 236 17.46 11.46 -14.70
C PRO A 236 17.57 11.78 -16.20
N THR A 237 18.67 11.40 -16.86
CA THR A 237 18.85 11.66 -18.31
C THR A 237 17.82 10.93 -19.18
N VAL A 238 17.26 9.82 -18.68
CA VAL A 238 16.21 9.04 -19.32
C VAL A 238 14.83 9.47 -18.85
N LEU A 239 14.62 9.56 -17.54
CA LEU A 239 13.29 9.74 -16.97
C LEU A 239 12.79 11.19 -17.03
N TYR A 240 13.66 12.21 -16.92
CA TYR A 240 13.19 13.59 -16.94
C TYR A 240 12.60 14.00 -18.29
N PRO A 241 13.25 13.73 -19.44
CA PRO A 241 12.64 14.00 -20.74
C PRO A 241 11.31 13.27 -20.93
N ARG A 242 11.19 12.04 -20.40
CA ARG A 242 9.95 11.28 -20.48
C ARG A 242 8.83 11.89 -19.63
N ILE A 243 9.15 12.34 -18.41
CA ILE A 243 8.21 13.06 -17.55
C ILE A 243 7.76 14.36 -18.22
N ASP A 244 8.69 15.13 -18.81
CA ASP A 244 8.37 16.37 -19.51
C ASP A 244 7.44 16.14 -20.71
N GLU A 245 7.71 15.09 -21.49
CA GLU A 245 6.86 14.67 -22.61
C GLU A 245 5.45 14.31 -22.14
N LEU A 246 5.34 13.45 -21.11
CA LEU A 246 4.05 13.03 -20.54
C LEU A 246 3.29 14.21 -19.96
N LYS A 247 3.95 15.04 -19.14
CA LYS A 247 3.36 16.24 -18.54
C LYS A 247 2.84 17.19 -19.61
N SER A 248 3.63 17.46 -20.65
CA SER A 248 3.20 18.29 -21.78
C SER A 248 2.03 17.67 -22.54
N PHE A 249 2.03 16.35 -22.73
CA PHE A 249 0.97 15.64 -23.44
C PHE A 249 -0.37 15.71 -22.68
N ILE A 250 -0.36 15.48 -21.36
CA ILE A 250 -1.58 15.39 -20.56
C ILE A 250 -2.10 16.74 -20.05
N LYS A 251 -1.28 17.81 -20.09
CA LYS A 251 -1.57 19.11 -19.45
C LYS A 251 -2.98 19.63 -19.72
N SER A 252 -3.39 19.72 -20.99
CA SER A 252 -4.71 20.27 -21.35
C SER A 252 -5.88 19.42 -20.84
N TYR A 253 -5.67 18.10 -20.67
CA TYR A 253 -6.67 17.19 -20.15
C TYR A 253 -6.77 17.30 -18.63
N VAL A 254 -5.64 17.44 -17.93
CA VAL A 254 -5.60 17.67 -16.48
C VAL A 254 -6.19 19.04 -16.14
N GLU A 255 -5.89 20.09 -16.92
CA GLU A 255 -6.53 21.41 -16.75
C GLU A 255 -8.05 21.31 -16.84
N LYS A 256 -8.57 20.53 -17.80
CA LYS A 256 -10.01 20.29 -17.95
C LYS A 256 -10.58 19.45 -16.80
N ASP A 257 -9.87 18.43 -16.33
CA ASP A 257 -10.24 17.61 -15.17
C ASP A 257 -10.30 18.44 -13.87
N LYS A 258 -9.35 19.35 -13.68
CA LYS A 258 -9.27 20.24 -12.51
C LYS A 258 -10.06 21.54 -12.67
N THR A 259 -10.95 21.63 -13.65
CA THR A 259 -11.87 22.77 -13.82
C THR A 259 -13.27 22.37 -13.37
N PRO A 260 -13.81 22.96 -12.27
CA PRO A 260 -15.16 22.67 -11.84
C PRO A 260 -16.20 23.26 -12.80
N ASN A 261 -17.38 22.64 -12.85
CA ASN A 261 -18.52 23.20 -13.58
C ASN A 261 -19.13 24.42 -12.84
N GLU A 262 -20.17 25.02 -13.41
CA GLU A 262 -20.86 26.19 -12.84
C GLU A 262 -21.39 25.98 -11.40
N LYS A 263 -21.58 24.74 -10.98
CA LYS A 263 -22.03 24.37 -9.63
C LYS A 263 -20.87 24.10 -8.66
N GLY A 264 -19.62 24.21 -9.11
CA GLY A 264 -18.43 23.90 -8.31
C GLY A 264 -18.04 22.42 -8.31
N ASN A 265 -18.71 21.57 -9.09
CA ASN A 265 -18.40 20.14 -9.12
C ASN A 265 -17.30 19.84 -10.13
N TYR A 266 -16.31 19.05 -9.71
CA TYR A 266 -15.28 18.54 -10.60
C TYR A 266 -15.80 17.35 -11.43
N PRO A 267 -15.38 17.21 -12.70
CA PRO A 267 -15.65 16.04 -13.53
C PRO A 267 -15.35 14.72 -12.79
N GLY A 268 -16.28 13.76 -12.82
CA GLY A 268 -16.06 12.42 -12.23
C GLY A 268 -16.01 12.34 -10.71
N LYS A 269 -16.01 13.48 -10.01
CA LYS A 269 -15.96 13.51 -8.55
C LYS A 269 -17.34 13.22 -7.94
N LEU A 270 -17.66 11.94 -7.84
CA LEU A 270 -18.92 11.47 -7.24
C LEU A 270 -18.91 11.56 -5.71
N ASN A 271 -17.75 11.33 -5.08
CA ASN A 271 -17.57 11.54 -3.65
C ASN A 271 -17.17 12.98 -3.36
N LEU A 272 -18.15 13.81 -2.99
CA LEU A 272 -17.94 15.24 -2.70
C LEU A 272 -17.13 15.49 -1.42
N LEU A 273 -17.00 14.48 -0.55
CA LEU A 273 -16.20 14.57 0.69
C LEU A 273 -14.72 14.23 0.47
N ALA A 274 -14.37 13.59 -0.65
CA ALA A 274 -12.99 13.26 -0.95
C ALA A 274 -12.19 14.54 -1.26
N ASN A 275 -10.98 14.64 -0.71
CA ASN A 275 -10.02 15.66 -1.15
C ASN A 275 -9.51 15.33 -2.56
N ASP A 276 -9.06 16.35 -3.28
CA ASP A 276 -8.45 16.19 -4.60
C ASP A 276 -7.27 17.17 -4.72
N TYR A 277 -6.33 16.84 -5.59
CA TYR A 277 -5.15 17.68 -5.84
C TYR A 277 -5.49 18.87 -6.73
N THR A 278 -4.96 20.03 -6.39
CA THR A 278 -5.08 21.23 -7.23
C THR A 278 -4.21 21.12 -8.49
N LEU A 279 -4.50 21.93 -9.51
CA LEU A 279 -3.64 22.04 -10.69
C LEU A 279 -2.21 22.49 -10.33
N GLU A 280 -2.06 23.34 -9.31
CA GLU A 280 -0.75 23.80 -8.83
C GLU A 280 0.02 22.66 -8.14
N GLN A 281 -0.66 21.83 -7.34
CA GLN A 281 -0.08 20.62 -6.76
C GLN A 281 0.34 19.61 -7.83
N TRP A 282 -0.49 19.37 -8.84
CA TRP A 282 -0.16 18.51 -9.98
C TRP A 282 1.10 18.98 -10.71
N ASP A 283 1.15 20.28 -11.05
CA ASP A 283 2.27 20.86 -11.80
C ASP A 283 3.57 20.77 -10.99
N ALA A 284 3.51 21.13 -9.70
CA ALA A 284 4.67 21.16 -8.81
C ALA A 284 5.16 19.75 -8.41
N ASN A 285 4.26 18.80 -8.18
CA ASN A 285 4.60 17.43 -7.77
C ASN A 285 5.09 16.57 -8.94
N SER A 286 4.70 16.88 -10.17
CA SER A 286 5.33 16.29 -11.36
C SER A 286 6.81 16.70 -11.51
N GLU A 287 7.22 17.78 -10.83
CA GLU A 287 8.59 18.28 -10.78
C GLU A 287 9.28 17.86 -9.46
N PHE A 288 9.82 18.82 -8.71
CA PHE A 288 10.66 18.57 -7.54
C PHE A 288 9.96 18.88 -6.21
N THR A 289 8.74 19.42 -6.24
CA THR A 289 8.07 19.89 -5.03
C THR A 289 7.34 18.74 -4.35
N SER A 290 7.72 18.46 -3.10
CA SER A 290 6.94 17.58 -2.24
C SER A 290 5.67 18.30 -1.77
N ILE A 291 4.53 17.62 -1.82
CA ILE A 291 3.21 18.18 -1.47
C ILE A 291 2.54 17.33 -0.39
N GLU A 292 1.48 17.89 0.22
CA GLU A 292 0.62 17.17 1.15
C GLU A 292 -0.40 16.34 0.38
N THR A 293 -0.56 15.06 0.74
CA THR A 293 -1.52 14.13 0.14
C THR A 293 -2.92 14.32 0.72
N SER A 294 -3.91 13.69 0.08
CA SER A 294 -5.29 13.66 0.59
C SER A 294 -5.40 13.06 2.00
N LEU A 295 -4.45 12.19 2.36
CA LEU A 295 -4.29 11.54 3.67
C LEU A 295 -3.41 12.33 4.65
N LYS A 296 -3.01 13.56 4.30
CA LYS A 296 -2.10 14.40 5.11
C LYS A 296 -0.69 13.83 5.23
N TYR A 297 -0.29 12.96 4.31
CA TYR A 297 1.06 12.45 4.20
C TYR A 297 1.91 13.28 3.23
N ARG A 298 3.22 13.01 3.17
CA ARG A 298 4.08 13.60 2.15
C ARG A 298 4.03 12.77 0.87
N ALA A 299 3.76 13.44 -0.25
CA ALA A 299 4.11 12.93 -1.58
C ALA A 299 5.35 13.66 -2.08
N PHE A 300 6.43 12.93 -2.33
CA PHE A 300 7.65 13.50 -2.90
C PHE A 300 7.38 13.98 -4.34
N GLY A 301 8.07 15.06 -4.74
CA GLY A 301 8.10 15.46 -6.15
C GLY A 301 8.69 14.33 -7.00
N LEU A 302 8.03 13.98 -8.11
CA LEU A 302 8.39 12.85 -8.95
C LEU A 302 9.85 12.90 -9.43
N LYS A 303 10.29 14.06 -9.94
CA LYS A 303 11.70 14.26 -10.34
C LYS A 303 12.64 14.31 -9.15
N TYR A 304 12.18 14.82 -8.01
CA TYR A 304 12.97 14.85 -6.78
C TYR A 304 13.25 13.44 -6.25
N TRP A 305 12.23 12.58 -6.17
CA TRP A 305 12.42 11.18 -5.78
C TRP A 305 13.46 10.49 -6.65
N ILE A 306 13.30 10.60 -7.98
CA ILE A 306 14.22 10.02 -8.96
C ILE A 306 15.65 10.54 -8.74
N LEU A 307 15.83 11.85 -8.56
CA LEU A 307 17.15 12.45 -8.34
C LEU A 307 17.82 11.85 -7.11
N GLN A 308 17.09 11.86 -6.00
CA GLN A 308 17.65 11.51 -4.71
C GLN A 308 17.93 10.00 -4.62
N LYS A 309 17.00 9.16 -5.10
CA LYS A 309 17.22 7.72 -5.20
C LYS A 309 18.38 7.40 -6.14
N TYR A 310 18.47 8.07 -7.29
CA TYR A 310 19.60 7.92 -8.23
C TYR A 310 20.93 8.26 -7.55
N ARG A 311 21.05 9.43 -6.92
CA ARG A 311 22.25 9.83 -6.15
C ARG A 311 22.65 8.79 -5.11
N TYR A 312 21.67 8.32 -4.32
CA TYR A 312 21.89 7.31 -3.31
C TYR A 312 22.46 6.02 -3.91
N VAL A 313 21.78 5.43 -4.90
CA VAL A 313 22.24 4.15 -5.47
C VAL A 313 23.56 4.30 -6.24
N CYS A 314 23.82 5.44 -6.88
CA CYS A 314 25.09 5.72 -7.53
C CYS A 314 26.26 5.67 -6.54
N LYS A 315 26.08 6.29 -5.37
CA LYS A 315 27.06 6.30 -4.29
C LYS A 315 27.20 4.92 -3.65
N THR A 316 26.09 4.32 -3.24
CA THR A 316 26.07 3.05 -2.47
C THR A 316 26.62 1.89 -3.29
N TYR A 317 26.26 1.80 -4.58
CA TYR A 317 26.64 0.68 -5.44
C TYR A 317 27.80 1.00 -6.39
N SER A 318 28.46 2.16 -6.23
CA SER A 318 29.60 2.61 -7.06
C SER A 318 29.30 2.58 -8.56
N ILE A 319 28.13 3.11 -8.95
CA ILE A 319 27.70 3.19 -10.36
C ILE A 319 28.32 4.44 -10.98
N GLN A 320 28.84 4.33 -12.21
CA GLN A 320 29.24 5.51 -12.98
C GLN A 320 27.98 6.24 -13.45
N CYS A 321 27.70 7.35 -12.79
CA CYS A 321 26.49 8.15 -13.00
C CYS A 321 26.80 9.50 -13.63
N ASP A 322 25.77 10.14 -14.17
CA ASP A 322 25.91 11.42 -14.83
C ASP A 322 26.32 12.52 -13.81
N ASN A 323 27.47 13.15 -14.08
CA ASN A 323 28.08 14.15 -13.21
C ASN A 323 27.14 15.32 -12.89
N GLN A 324 26.27 15.71 -13.82
CA GLN A 324 25.33 16.81 -13.61
C GLN A 324 24.36 16.51 -12.45
N TYR A 325 23.90 15.26 -12.34
CA TYR A 325 22.86 14.88 -11.39
C TYR A 325 23.41 14.37 -10.06
N ILE A 326 24.66 13.91 -10.02
CA ILE A 326 25.34 13.58 -8.76
C ILE A 326 25.95 14.80 -8.08
N ASP A 327 26.11 15.92 -8.78
CA ASP A 327 26.57 17.18 -8.21
C ASP A 327 25.55 17.72 -7.20
N GLU A 328 25.95 17.86 -5.94
CA GLU A 328 25.12 18.40 -4.85
C GLU A 328 24.71 19.86 -5.10
N SER A 329 25.41 20.58 -5.99
CA SER A 329 25.07 21.95 -6.40
C SER A 329 23.98 22.02 -7.47
N PHE A 330 23.49 20.89 -8.01
CA PHE A 330 22.38 20.85 -8.95
C PHE A 330 21.14 21.55 -8.37
N GLN A 331 20.72 22.62 -9.03
CA GLN A 331 19.58 23.44 -8.61
C GLN A 331 18.30 22.95 -9.27
N TYR A 332 17.21 22.93 -8.50
CA TYR A 332 15.88 22.60 -8.99
C TYR A 332 14.83 23.54 -8.37
N PRO A 333 13.76 23.86 -9.10
CA PRO A 333 12.72 24.75 -8.62
C PRO A 333 11.83 24.06 -7.58
N ILE A 334 11.43 24.81 -6.56
CA ILE A 334 10.44 24.38 -5.58
C ILE A 334 9.31 25.41 -5.56
N ASN A 335 8.07 24.95 -5.70
CA ASN A 335 6.90 25.79 -5.54
C ASN A 335 6.52 25.89 -4.05
N LYS A 336 6.92 26.99 -3.40
CA LYS A 336 6.67 27.24 -1.98
C LYS A 336 5.20 27.39 -1.60
N ASN A 337 4.29 27.61 -2.55
CA ASN A 337 2.86 27.76 -2.27
C ASN A 337 2.20 26.43 -1.88
N VAL A 338 2.70 25.32 -2.44
CA VAL A 338 2.14 23.98 -2.26
C VAL A 338 3.13 23.00 -1.61
N GLU A 339 4.34 23.48 -1.30
CA GLU A 339 5.35 22.69 -0.62
C GLU A 339 4.85 22.25 0.75
N MET A 340 4.86 20.94 0.99
CA MET A 340 4.64 20.40 2.32
C MET A 340 5.92 20.53 3.13
N TYR A 341 5.85 21.32 4.20
CA TYR A 341 6.87 21.33 5.24
C TYR A 341 6.74 20.07 6.10
N ASP A 342 7.84 19.69 6.74
CA ASP A 342 7.85 18.57 7.69
C ASP A 342 6.70 18.66 8.69
N TYR A 343 6.19 17.50 9.14
CA TYR A 343 5.09 17.46 10.09
C TYR A 343 5.38 18.42 11.23
N ASN A 344 4.48 19.39 11.47
CA ASN A 344 4.64 20.40 12.51
C ASN A 344 4.68 19.73 13.89
N ILE A 345 5.83 19.18 14.28
CA ILE A 345 6.15 18.95 15.67
C ILE A 345 6.30 20.36 16.23
N GLN A 346 5.40 20.74 17.14
CA GLN A 346 5.66 21.90 18.00
C GLN A 346 7.03 21.67 18.66
N LYS A 347 8.08 22.23 18.07
CA LYS A 347 9.28 22.54 18.80
C LYS A 347 8.87 23.61 19.79
N ASN A 348 8.46 23.20 20.98
CA ASN A 348 8.63 24.02 22.18
C ASN A 348 10.13 24.17 22.44
N ASN A 349 10.81 24.86 21.52
CA ASN A 349 12.09 25.49 21.76
C ASN A 349 11.78 26.99 21.80
N ASP A 350 11.19 27.42 22.90
CA ASP A 350 11.42 28.79 23.37
C ASP A 350 12.94 28.93 23.53
N ASN A 351 13.58 29.56 22.54
CA ASN A 351 14.70 30.48 22.67
C ASN A 351 15.28 30.81 21.29
N GLU A 352 14.53 31.54 20.47
CA GLU A 352 15.14 32.54 19.60
C GLU A 352 14.52 33.90 19.91
N LYS A 353 15.37 34.74 20.50
CA LYS A 353 15.09 36.13 20.83
C LYS A 353 14.88 36.90 19.54
N GLU A 354 13.68 37.39 19.32
CA GLU A 354 13.48 38.67 18.64
C GLU A 354 12.89 39.68 19.60
N THR A 355 13.77 40.55 20.08
CA THR A 355 13.47 41.76 20.82
C THR A 355 12.87 42.80 19.88
N THR A 356 11.61 43.16 20.11
CA THR A 356 11.11 44.51 19.78
C THR A 356 10.11 44.98 20.84
N GLU A 357 10.58 45.91 21.67
CA GLU A 357 9.78 46.69 22.62
C GLU A 357 8.82 47.61 21.89
N ILE A 358 7.50 47.54 22.16
CA ILE A 358 6.63 48.74 22.24
C ILE A 358 5.53 48.55 23.32
N LYS A 359 5.71 49.31 24.39
CA LYS A 359 4.80 49.92 25.39
C LYS A 359 3.31 49.54 25.43
N SER A 360 2.89 49.12 26.63
CA SER A 360 1.53 49.15 27.18
C SER A 360 1.10 50.58 27.56
N PRO A 361 -0.21 50.89 27.59
CA PRO A 361 -0.86 51.08 28.90
C PRO A 361 -2.32 50.58 29.05
N ASP A 362 -2.60 50.17 30.29
CA ASP A 362 -3.81 50.35 31.13
C ASP A 362 -5.15 49.64 30.79
N GLU A 363 -5.47 48.61 31.58
CA GLU A 363 -6.38 48.60 32.75
C GLU A 363 -7.22 47.29 32.84
N PRO A 364 -7.51 46.78 34.06
CA PRO A 364 -8.10 45.47 34.27
C PRO A 364 -9.63 45.55 34.36
N SER A 365 -10.33 44.62 33.71
CA SER A 365 -11.72 44.34 34.02
C SER A 365 -11.89 42.87 34.37
N THR A 366 -12.14 42.65 35.65
CA THR A 366 -12.54 41.39 36.27
C THR A 366 -13.91 41.00 35.73
N THR A 367 -14.06 39.79 35.17
CA THR A 367 -15.38 39.16 35.06
C THR A 367 -15.26 37.68 35.36
N THR A 368 -15.80 37.32 36.51
CA THR A 368 -16.03 35.96 36.98
C THR A 368 -16.98 35.25 36.01
N THR A 369 -16.62 34.06 35.53
CA THR A 369 -17.61 33.14 34.94
C THR A 369 -17.38 31.73 35.45
N THR A 370 -18.47 31.21 35.97
CA THR A 370 -18.69 29.99 36.74
C THR A 370 -18.33 28.73 35.97
N THR A 371 -17.46 27.89 36.53
CA THR A 371 -17.24 26.51 36.07
C THR A 371 -18.41 25.65 36.56
N THR A 372 -19.26 25.19 35.64
CA THR A 372 -20.29 24.20 35.94
C THR A 372 -19.66 22.82 35.94
N THR A 373 -19.38 22.27 37.12
CA THR A 373 -19.01 20.86 37.30
C THR A 373 -20.24 19.99 37.04
N THR A 374 -20.26 19.28 35.92
CA THR A 374 -21.23 18.20 35.67
C THR A 374 -20.62 16.90 36.20
N THR A 375 -21.05 16.48 37.38
CA THR A 375 -20.87 15.12 37.88
C THR A 375 -21.68 14.17 37.01
N PHE A 376 -20.99 13.33 36.23
CA PHE A 376 -21.60 12.14 35.63
C PHE A 376 -21.82 11.11 36.74
N ILE A 377 -23.08 10.72 36.90
CA ILE A 377 -23.50 9.60 37.74
C ILE A 377 -23.33 8.35 36.86
N ASP A 378 -22.47 7.42 37.29
CA ASP A 378 -22.40 6.08 36.70
C ASP A 378 -23.72 5.35 36.96
N GLU A 379 -24.57 5.28 35.93
CA GLU A 379 -25.62 4.26 35.89
C GLU A 379 -25.01 2.93 35.42
N PRO A 380 -25.33 1.81 36.09
CA PRO A 380 -24.84 0.51 35.68
C PRO A 380 -25.45 0.11 34.32
N ILE A 381 -24.58 -0.19 33.36
CA ILE A 381 -24.96 -0.79 32.08
C ILE A 381 -25.65 -2.12 32.37
N PRO A 382 -26.88 -2.35 31.87
CA PRO A 382 -27.54 -3.64 32.01
C PRO A 382 -26.77 -4.70 31.20
N THR A 383 -26.41 -5.79 31.87
CA THR A 383 -25.89 -7.01 31.24
C THR A 383 -26.96 -7.59 30.31
N VAL A 384 -26.83 -7.34 29.01
CA VAL A 384 -27.54 -8.08 27.98
C VAL A 384 -26.82 -9.41 27.79
N ILE A 385 -27.52 -10.51 28.09
CA ILE A 385 -27.05 -11.87 27.82
C ILE A 385 -27.34 -12.12 26.34
N ASP A 386 -26.35 -11.90 25.47
CA ASP A 386 -26.51 -12.21 24.05
C ASP A 386 -26.24 -13.69 23.77
N ASN A 387 -27.19 -14.33 23.11
CA ASN A 387 -27.17 -15.75 22.79
C ASN A 387 -27.22 -15.91 21.26
N TYR A 388 -26.10 -15.59 20.61
CA TYR A 388 -25.94 -15.66 19.16
C TYR A 388 -25.96 -17.11 18.64
N GLN A 389 -26.46 -17.31 17.42
CA GLN A 389 -26.50 -18.63 16.76
C GLN A 389 -25.41 -18.81 15.69
N CYS A 390 -24.88 -17.71 15.14
CA CYS A 390 -23.78 -17.67 14.18
C CYS A 390 -22.92 -16.43 14.44
N PHE A 391 -21.67 -16.45 13.97
CA PHE A 391 -20.74 -15.34 14.16
C PHE A 391 -21.25 -14.02 13.56
N ALA A 392 -22.02 -14.07 12.48
CA ALA A 392 -22.58 -12.88 11.84
C ALA A 392 -23.50 -12.06 12.76
N GLU A 393 -24.20 -12.68 13.72
CA GLU A 393 -25.07 -11.95 14.66
C GLU A 393 -24.28 -11.05 15.62
N MET A 394 -23.02 -11.38 15.91
CA MET A 394 -22.13 -10.55 16.74
C MET A 394 -21.83 -9.19 16.11
N ILE A 395 -21.89 -9.12 14.78
CA ILE A 395 -21.57 -7.91 14.01
C ILE A 395 -22.81 -7.33 13.31
N GLY A 396 -24.00 -7.72 13.76
CA GLY A 396 -25.27 -7.13 13.35
C GLY A 396 -25.94 -7.73 12.12
N TYR A 397 -25.49 -8.90 11.65
CA TYR A 397 -26.06 -9.63 10.50
C TYR A 397 -26.80 -10.90 10.94
N SER A 398 -27.83 -11.32 10.20
CA SER A 398 -28.61 -12.52 10.57
C SER A 398 -27.87 -13.81 10.20
N CYS A 399 -28.15 -14.91 10.88
CA CYS A 399 -27.72 -16.23 10.42
C CYS A 399 -28.48 -16.68 9.17
N CYS A 400 -27.82 -17.45 8.32
CA CYS A 400 -28.49 -18.02 7.15
C CYS A 400 -29.57 -19.01 7.57
N SER A 401 -30.63 -19.08 6.75
CA SER A 401 -31.64 -20.13 6.87
C SER A 401 -30.96 -21.51 6.82
N PRO A 402 -31.39 -22.52 7.61
CA PRO A 402 -30.83 -23.87 7.57
C PRO A 402 -30.87 -24.54 6.17
N GLU A 403 -31.70 -24.04 5.26
CA GLU A 403 -31.79 -24.46 3.87
C GLU A 403 -30.70 -23.86 2.97
N ASN A 404 -30.14 -22.70 3.36
CA ASN A 404 -29.02 -22.05 2.69
C ASN A 404 -27.72 -22.52 3.33
N LYS A 405 -27.01 -23.42 2.64
CA LYS A 405 -25.72 -23.97 3.06
C LYS A 405 -24.56 -23.59 2.12
N VAL A 406 -24.83 -22.70 1.16
CA VAL A 406 -23.87 -22.33 0.12
C VAL A 406 -23.12 -21.08 0.58
N ALA A 407 -21.82 -21.23 0.81
CA ALA A 407 -20.94 -20.10 1.07
C ALA A 407 -20.66 -19.35 -0.24
N TYR A 408 -20.95 -18.05 -0.25
CA TYR A 408 -20.68 -17.12 -1.35
C TYR A 408 -19.51 -16.20 -1.06
N ALA A 409 -19.15 -16.02 0.21
CA ALA A 409 -17.99 -15.28 0.66
C ALA A 409 -17.44 -15.90 1.94
N HIS A 410 -16.15 -15.66 2.20
CA HIS A 410 -15.48 -16.05 3.43
C HIS A 410 -14.67 -14.86 3.92
N ASP A 411 -14.80 -14.51 5.20
CA ASP A 411 -14.01 -13.49 5.87
C ASP A 411 -13.60 -13.96 7.28
N ASN A 412 -13.03 -13.06 8.06
CA ASN A 412 -12.57 -13.36 9.42
C ASN A 412 -13.69 -13.70 10.43
N ASN A 413 -14.97 -13.51 10.06
CA ASN A 413 -16.15 -13.90 10.83
C ASN A 413 -16.75 -15.22 10.33
N GLY A 414 -16.10 -15.88 9.36
CA GLY A 414 -16.44 -17.20 8.85
C GLY A 414 -17.07 -17.17 7.45
N ASP A 415 -17.79 -18.24 7.13
CA ASP A 415 -18.49 -18.42 5.88
C ASP A 415 -19.78 -17.60 5.87
N TRP A 416 -20.04 -16.96 4.73
CA TRP A 416 -21.23 -16.15 4.49
C TRP A 416 -22.06 -16.71 3.36
N GLY A 417 -23.35 -16.84 3.60
CA GLY A 417 -24.35 -17.09 2.57
C GLY A 417 -25.03 -15.80 2.14
N TYR A 418 -25.76 -15.86 1.04
CA TYR A 418 -26.60 -14.75 0.57
C TYR A 418 -28.05 -15.23 0.46
N ASP A 419 -28.99 -14.55 1.14
CA ASP A 419 -30.42 -14.83 1.04
C ASP A 419 -31.00 -14.05 -0.15
N PHE A 420 -31.21 -14.73 -1.28
CA PHE A 420 -31.75 -14.11 -2.50
C PHE A 420 -33.20 -13.63 -2.37
N ASN A 421 -33.98 -14.14 -1.41
CA ASN A 421 -35.35 -13.71 -1.20
C ASN A 421 -35.39 -12.36 -0.45
N LYS A 422 -34.48 -12.17 0.50
CA LYS A 422 -34.37 -10.95 1.30
C LYS A 422 -33.33 -9.95 0.78
N GLN A 423 -32.49 -10.37 -0.16
CA GLN A 423 -31.38 -9.61 -0.72
C GLN A 423 -30.36 -9.14 0.33
N GLU A 424 -30.08 -10.01 1.31
CA GLU A 424 -29.18 -9.71 2.43
C GLU A 424 -28.10 -10.80 2.61
N TRP A 425 -26.95 -10.39 3.15
CA TRP A 425 -25.89 -11.31 3.58
C TRP A 425 -26.24 -11.95 4.92
N CYS A 426 -25.90 -13.23 5.07
CA CYS A 426 -26.16 -14.00 6.28
C CYS A 426 -24.98 -14.88 6.67
N GLY A 427 -24.79 -15.15 7.96
CA GLY A 427 -23.69 -15.98 8.47
C GLY A 427 -24.00 -17.47 8.40
N LEU A 428 -23.07 -18.27 7.88
CA LEU A 428 -23.13 -19.73 7.86
C LEU A 428 -22.32 -20.37 9.00
N THR A 429 -21.29 -19.70 9.51
CA THR A 429 -20.44 -20.25 10.57
C THR A 429 -21.17 -20.22 11.92
N PRO A 430 -21.44 -21.39 12.54
CA PRO A 430 -22.15 -21.46 13.81
C PRO A 430 -21.38 -20.78 14.94
N TYR A 431 -22.10 -20.09 15.81
CA TYR A 431 -21.54 -19.55 17.04
C TYR A 431 -21.52 -20.67 18.06
N ILE A 432 -20.31 -21.08 18.48
CA ILE A 432 -20.17 -22.10 19.52
C ILE A 432 -19.95 -21.40 20.85
N LYS A 433 -21.02 -21.32 21.66
CA LYS A 433 -20.95 -20.80 23.03
C LYS A 433 -20.13 -21.78 23.89
N HIS A 434 -18.99 -21.33 24.40
CA HIS A 434 -18.18 -22.13 25.32
C HIS A 434 -18.04 -21.48 26.69
N ASP A 435 -18.13 -22.33 27.72
CA ASP A 435 -18.08 -21.98 29.13
C ASP A 435 -16.82 -21.18 29.49
N GLU A 436 -17.02 -20.12 30.28
CA GLU A 436 -16.05 -19.11 30.75
C GLU A 436 -14.90 -19.65 31.63
N THR A 437 -14.31 -20.79 31.29
CA THR A 437 -13.32 -21.46 32.15
C THR A 437 -11.94 -21.71 31.52
N GLU A 438 -11.72 -21.34 30.26
CA GLU A 438 -10.35 -21.22 29.74
C GLU A 438 -9.88 -19.76 29.85
N SER A 439 -9.10 -19.45 30.90
CA SER A 439 -8.51 -18.12 31.09
C SER A 439 -7.65 -17.78 29.87
N CYS A 440 -7.78 -16.55 29.37
CA CYS A 440 -6.93 -16.07 28.29
C CYS A 440 -5.45 -16.24 28.64
N TRP A 441 -4.62 -16.67 27.69
CA TRP A 441 -3.20 -16.81 27.96
C TRP A 441 -2.56 -15.43 28.30
N SER A 442 -3.09 -14.34 27.74
CA SER A 442 -2.63 -12.97 27.95
C SER A 442 -3.01 -12.38 29.31
N GLU A 443 -4.02 -12.93 30.00
CA GLU A 443 -4.46 -12.43 31.31
C GLU A 443 -3.36 -12.59 32.36
N LYS A 444 -2.54 -13.64 32.23
CA LYS A 444 -1.36 -13.87 33.08
C LYS A 444 -0.28 -12.79 32.89
N LEU A 445 -0.31 -12.08 31.75
CA LEU A 445 0.57 -10.98 31.41
C LEU A 445 -0.05 -9.61 31.70
N GLY A 446 -1.28 -9.58 32.26
CA GLY A 446 -2.00 -8.35 32.59
C GLY A 446 -2.85 -7.78 31.44
N TYR A 447 -3.04 -8.53 30.35
CA TYR A 447 -3.81 -8.10 29.19
C TYR A 447 -5.09 -8.93 29.01
N PRO A 448 -6.24 -8.29 28.74
CA PRO A 448 -7.52 -9.00 28.57
C PRO A 448 -7.54 -9.87 27.32
N CYS A 449 -8.55 -10.73 27.19
CA CYS A 449 -8.80 -11.48 25.96
C CYS A 449 -9.38 -10.60 24.86
N CYS A 450 -9.03 -10.88 23.60
CA CYS A 450 -9.65 -10.22 22.47
C CYS A 450 -11.09 -10.70 22.30
N SER A 451 -11.96 -9.75 21.96
CA SER A 451 -13.36 -10.02 21.59
C SER A 451 -13.49 -10.46 20.13
N ASP A 452 -12.44 -10.24 19.33
CA ASP A 452 -12.31 -10.60 17.92
C ASP A 452 -11.08 -11.49 17.72
N CYS A 453 -10.97 -12.07 16.52
CA CYS A 453 -9.90 -12.99 16.14
C CYS A 453 -8.80 -12.34 15.31
N TYR A 454 -8.74 -11.00 15.29
CA TYR A 454 -7.81 -10.27 14.45
C TYR A 454 -6.41 -10.22 15.09
N VAL A 455 -5.42 -10.83 14.43
CA VAL A 455 -4.03 -10.89 14.90
C VAL A 455 -3.24 -9.71 14.33
N PHE A 456 -2.72 -8.86 15.21
CA PHE A 456 -1.84 -7.73 14.87
C PHE A 456 -0.36 -8.09 15.00
N GLU A 457 -0.02 -8.95 15.95
CA GLU A 457 1.36 -9.33 16.25
C GLU A 457 1.40 -10.77 16.77
N VAL A 458 2.49 -11.49 16.52
CA VAL A 458 2.73 -12.83 17.09
C VAL A 458 4.11 -12.83 17.69
N ASP A 459 4.19 -13.17 18.98
CA ASP A 459 5.46 -13.29 19.71
C ASP A 459 5.60 -14.67 20.37
N THR A 460 6.53 -14.79 21.31
CA THR A 460 6.77 -16.03 22.04
C THR A 460 5.65 -16.42 23.00
N ASP A 461 4.80 -15.47 23.39
CA ASP A 461 3.70 -15.67 24.34
C ASP A 461 2.39 -16.02 23.63
N GLY A 462 2.13 -15.47 22.44
CA GLY A 462 1.00 -15.84 21.60
C GLY A 462 0.65 -14.83 20.50
N SER A 463 -0.55 -14.99 19.92
CA SER A 463 -1.07 -14.08 18.90
C SER A 463 -1.81 -12.92 19.55
N TRP A 464 -1.32 -11.70 19.41
CA TRP A 464 -1.87 -10.50 20.01
C TRP A 464 -2.85 -9.79 19.09
N GLY A 465 -3.96 -9.32 19.67
CA GLY A 465 -4.95 -8.48 19.02
C GLY A 465 -5.02 -7.11 19.70
N TYR A 466 -5.74 -6.15 19.11
CA TYR A 466 -5.85 -4.80 19.66
C TYR A 466 -7.29 -4.32 19.68
N ASN A 467 -7.82 -4.06 20.88
CA ASN A 467 -9.18 -3.54 21.03
C ASN A 467 -9.17 -2.01 20.90
N PHE A 468 -9.59 -1.49 19.75
CA PHE A 468 -9.60 -0.04 19.47
C PHE A 468 -10.56 0.76 20.36
N SER A 469 -11.70 0.17 20.75
CA SER A 469 -12.69 0.83 21.61
C SER A 469 -12.16 1.05 23.03
N LYS A 470 -11.35 0.12 23.53
CA LYS A 470 -10.75 0.18 24.88
C LYS A 470 -9.29 0.63 24.90
N LYS A 471 -8.68 0.84 23.73
CA LYS A 471 -7.28 1.27 23.55
C LYS A 471 -6.27 0.40 24.31
N GLN A 472 -6.43 -0.92 24.23
CA GLN A 472 -5.57 -1.86 24.96
C GLN A 472 -5.27 -3.10 24.12
N TRP A 473 -4.06 -3.62 24.28
CA TRP A 473 -3.67 -4.93 23.77
C TRP A 473 -4.48 -6.03 24.43
N CYS A 474 -4.76 -7.07 23.67
CA CYS A 474 -5.46 -8.24 24.13
C CYS A 474 -4.84 -9.51 23.53
N GLY A 475 -4.94 -10.65 24.22
CA GLY A 475 -4.53 -11.93 23.65
C GLY A 475 -5.61 -12.47 22.74
N VAL A 476 -5.27 -12.77 21.48
CA VAL A 476 -6.20 -13.48 20.58
C VAL A 476 -6.38 -14.90 21.13
N PRO A 477 -7.63 -15.31 21.39
CA PRO A 477 -7.90 -16.64 21.92
C PRO A 477 -7.44 -17.75 20.97
N LYS A 478 -6.94 -18.87 21.51
CA LYS A 478 -6.46 -20.01 20.71
C LYS A 478 -7.55 -20.72 19.89
N HIS A 479 -8.81 -20.45 20.18
CA HIS A 479 -9.96 -20.99 19.44
C HIS A 479 -10.30 -20.16 18.21
N CYS A 480 -9.70 -18.98 18.05
CA CYS A 480 -9.79 -18.24 16.81
C CYS A 480 -9.20 -19.09 15.68
N PRO A 481 -9.94 -19.29 14.57
CA PRO A 481 -9.39 -20.00 13.42
C PRO A 481 -8.18 -19.23 12.90
N LEU A 482 -7.06 -19.95 12.77
CA LEU A 482 -5.84 -19.45 12.15
C LEU A 482 -6.01 -19.35 10.63
#